data_AF-A0A958PP52-F1
#
_entry.id   AF-A0A958PP52-F1
#
_cell.length_a   1.000
_cell.length_b   1.000
_cell.length_c   1.000
_cell.angle_alpha   90.00
_cell.angle_beta   90.00
_cell.angle_gamma   90.00
#
_symmetry.space_group_name_H-M   'P 1'
#
loop_
_entity.id
_entity.type
_entity.pdbx_description
1 polymer ?
#
loop_
_entity_poly.entity_id
_entity_poly.type
_entity_poly.pdbx_seq_one_letter_code
_entity_poly.pdbx_strand_id
1 'polypeptide(L)'
;MRILGRIFVFIYIGLTALAVQANDCIPQSDMTEIARDFRQFRDLAGDQFCPDGSHRSNLLVGIYFMRKTSFEPNMDKSQDDLFSGRFASDWYSYFKDRINDIVIDTSCPKGVGAYVRGWGSKTMWVCTMLLTEQFVGLDRASVFMHEARHIDGFPHTTCQSGARSGIRGACDRRISDGGSYAVSVETYAQLARYATNIHPALKAYSKSSAVVYADEAFVYPAEVDRSRQYVLLSKSKDLYALNMNMRSSLQKLGQVEDLGHIVMRSQQMILFPDDKAKKAHYISLNNEGEIPQKPRRAAGDYNDSNPQQRALLKDLHIGGQWSAKAYEGKVTMTCDPRTEASSDVSISGERPTTFVYPNGYNRADFEALLLVESGAIYKVGCQSKRPYVSKTAEQLDQKYKRLYKVDGVVLGLTDAGELFEIQGTQSQKLSTAIDGQIHDLAPMESFEFFDR
;
A
#
# COMPACT_ATOMS: atom_id res chain seq x y z
N MET A 1 60.25 -6.24 31.49
CA MET A 1 59.94 -4.89 30.97
C MET A 1 59.92 -4.94 29.45
N ARG A 2 58.76 -5.25 28.84
CA ARG A 2 58.50 -5.11 27.39
C ARG A 2 57.01 -4.80 27.23
N ILE A 3 56.74 -3.61 26.71
CA ILE A 3 55.41 -3.05 26.46
C ILE A 3 54.97 -3.55 25.08
N LEU A 4 53.83 -4.23 25.01
CA LEU A 4 53.18 -4.62 23.76
C LEU A 4 52.00 -3.67 23.51
N GLY A 5 52.22 -2.71 22.62
CA GLY A 5 51.21 -1.77 22.14
C GLY A 5 50.23 -2.46 21.20
N ARG A 6 48.93 -2.35 21.50
CA ARG A 6 47.83 -2.73 20.61
C ARG A 6 47.46 -1.54 19.74
N ILE A 7 47.61 -1.69 18.43
CA ILE A 7 47.09 -0.76 17.42
C ILE A 7 45.62 -1.12 17.19
N PHE A 8 44.71 -0.20 17.52
CA PHE A 8 43.31 -0.27 17.11
C PHE A 8 43.17 0.38 15.73
N VAL A 9 42.88 -0.42 14.71
CA VAL A 9 42.45 0.07 13.40
C VAL A 9 40.92 0.22 13.45
N PHE A 10 40.43 1.45 13.50
CA PHE A 10 39.02 1.76 13.27
C PHE A 10 38.76 1.70 11.77
N ILE A 11 38.18 0.60 11.30
CA ILE A 11 37.58 0.55 9.96
C ILE A 11 36.24 1.26 10.07
N TYR A 12 36.20 2.52 9.64
CA TYR A 12 34.95 3.21 9.32
C TYR A 12 34.36 2.57 8.07
N ILE A 13 33.50 1.56 8.25
CA ILE A 13 32.59 1.12 7.18
C ILE A 13 31.48 2.17 7.11
N GLY A 14 31.68 3.17 6.26
CA GLY A 14 30.59 4.05 5.82
C GLY A 14 29.63 3.24 4.96
N LEU A 15 28.66 2.57 5.58
CA LEU A 15 27.46 2.10 4.90
C LEU A 15 26.66 3.33 4.43
N THR A 16 27.01 3.85 3.26
CA THR A 16 26.11 4.73 2.51
C THR A 16 25.01 3.83 1.96
N ALA A 17 23.89 3.77 2.67
CA ALA A 17 22.66 3.27 2.09
C ALA A 17 22.32 4.19 0.91
N LEU A 18 22.61 3.75 -0.32
CA LEU A 18 22.14 4.41 -1.53
C LEU A 18 20.62 4.24 -1.58
N ALA A 19 19.88 5.10 -0.89
CA ALA A 19 18.57 5.45 -1.41
C ALA A 19 18.86 6.08 -2.78
N VAL A 20 18.51 5.42 -3.89
CA VAL A 20 18.40 6.09 -5.18
C VAL A 20 17.31 7.14 -5.01
N GLN A 21 17.69 8.29 -4.45
CA GLN A 21 16.80 9.42 -4.33
C GLN A 21 16.57 9.95 -5.73
N ALA A 22 15.40 10.54 -5.96
CA ALA A 22 15.05 11.17 -7.24
C ALA A 22 16.04 12.29 -7.67
N ASN A 23 17.05 12.62 -6.84
CA ASN A 23 18.05 13.65 -7.06
C ASN A 23 19.41 13.11 -7.52
N ASP A 24 19.64 11.80 -7.52
CA ASP A 24 20.91 11.24 -7.98
C ASP A 24 20.86 11.04 -9.50
N CYS A 25 21.78 11.71 -10.20
CA CYS A 25 21.90 11.56 -11.64
C CYS A 25 22.38 10.16 -12.02
N ILE A 26 21.83 9.59 -13.09
CA ILE A 26 22.27 8.32 -13.67
C ILE A 26 23.69 8.51 -14.25
N PRO A 27 24.69 7.75 -13.78
CA PRO A 27 26.06 7.87 -14.28
C PRO A 27 26.17 7.60 -15.79
N GLN A 28 27.17 8.24 -16.41
CA GLN A 28 27.48 8.08 -17.83
C GLN A 28 27.63 6.61 -18.28
N SER A 29 28.28 5.78 -17.46
CA SER A 29 28.46 4.35 -17.73
C SER A 29 27.12 3.61 -17.78
N ASP A 30 26.24 3.87 -16.83
CA ASP A 30 24.91 3.26 -16.78
C ASP A 30 24.02 3.75 -17.93
N MET A 31 24.07 5.04 -18.26
CA MET A 31 23.35 5.58 -19.43
C MET A 31 23.84 4.97 -20.74
N THR A 32 25.15 4.77 -20.90
CA THR A 32 25.73 4.10 -22.08
C THR A 32 25.19 2.68 -22.22
N GLU A 33 25.08 1.93 -21.13
CA GLU A 33 24.53 0.58 -21.15
C GLU A 33 23.02 0.55 -21.41
N ILE A 34 22.25 1.43 -20.78
CA ILE A 34 20.81 1.56 -21.03
C ILE A 34 20.56 1.92 -22.49
N ALA A 35 21.29 2.87 -23.04
CA ALA A 35 21.17 3.32 -24.43
C ALA A 35 21.59 2.25 -25.46
N ARG A 36 22.50 1.34 -25.08
CA ARG A 36 22.84 0.16 -25.89
C ARG A 36 21.67 -0.81 -25.97
N ASP A 37 21.02 -1.07 -24.84
CA ASP A 37 19.97 -2.08 -24.72
C ASP A 37 18.60 -1.55 -25.20
N PHE A 38 18.38 -0.23 -25.13
CA PHE A 38 17.13 0.46 -25.48
C PHE A 38 17.37 1.63 -26.44
N ARG A 39 17.00 1.46 -27.71
CA ARG A 39 17.38 2.38 -28.80
C ARG A 39 16.85 3.81 -28.63
N GLN A 40 15.73 3.97 -27.95
CA GLN A 40 15.08 5.26 -27.66
C GLN A 40 15.85 6.16 -26.67
N PHE A 41 16.97 5.67 -26.12
CA PHE A 41 17.86 6.47 -25.25
C PHE A 41 19.26 6.67 -25.85
N ARG A 42 19.46 6.34 -27.13
CA ARG A 42 20.76 6.48 -27.81
C ARG A 42 21.31 7.91 -27.84
N ASP A 43 20.43 8.90 -27.90
CA ASP A 43 20.76 10.33 -27.81
C ASP A 43 21.29 10.74 -26.43
N LEU A 44 21.15 9.88 -25.40
CA LEU A 44 21.69 10.09 -24.06
C LEU A 44 22.93 9.21 -23.79
N ALA A 45 23.40 8.45 -24.79
CA ALA A 45 24.57 7.60 -24.63
C ALA A 45 25.83 8.46 -24.42
N GLY A 46 26.62 8.15 -23.40
CA GLY A 46 27.86 8.88 -23.14
C GLY A 46 27.69 10.17 -22.34
N ASP A 47 26.51 10.47 -21.81
CA ASP A 47 26.28 11.57 -20.88
C ASP A 47 25.77 11.09 -19.51
N GLN A 48 26.04 11.87 -18.47
CA GLN A 48 25.33 11.74 -17.19
C GLN A 48 23.90 12.29 -17.36
N PHE A 49 22.89 11.59 -16.83
CA PHE A 49 21.50 12.02 -16.94
C PHE A 49 20.91 12.35 -15.56
N CYS A 50 20.55 13.60 -15.33
CA CYS A 50 19.91 14.03 -14.10
C CYS A 50 18.38 14.03 -14.26
N PRO A 51 17.62 13.36 -13.37
CA PRO A 51 16.17 13.34 -13.46
C PRO A 51 15.55 14.73 -13.43
N ASP A 52 14.60 15.00 -14.34
CA ASP A 52 13.90 16.28 -14.49
C ASP A 52 12.38 16.17 -14.22
N GLY A 53 11.91 15.00 -13.81
CA GLY A 53 10.50 14.71 -13.55
C GLY A 53 9.64 14.50 -14.80
N SER A 54 10.20 14.62 -16.00
CA SER A 54 9.50 14.30 -17.25
C SER A 54 9.11 12.82 -17.32
N HIS A 55 8.15 12.48 -18.20
CA HIS A 55 7.78 11.08 -18.40
C HIS A 55 8.97 10.22 -18.83
N ARG A 56 9.83 10.75 -19.71
CA ARG A 56 11.05 10.08 -20.18
C ARG A 56 12.04 9.86 -19.04
N SER A 57 12.22 10.86 -18.18
CA SER A 57 13.06 10.75 -16.99
C SER A 57 12.53 9.70 -16.02
N ASN A 58 11.24 9.72 -15.72
CA ASN A 58 10.61 8.75 -14.81
C ASN A 58 10.69 7.30 -15.34
N LEU A 59 10.63 7.12 -16.66
CA LEU A 59 10.86 5.83 -17.32
C LEU A 59 12.31 5.36 -17.11
N LEU A 60 13.29 6.23 -17.37
CA LEU A 60 14.72 5.94 -17.16
C LEU A 60 15.04 5.61 -15.70
N VAL A 61 14.46 6.33 -14.74
CA VAL A 61 14.61 6.06 -13.31
C VAL A 61 14.11 4.65 -12.95
N GLY A 62 13.00 4.19 -13.54
CA GLY A 62 12.51 2.83 -13.32
C GLY A 62 13.45 1.76 -13.89
N ILE A 63 14.01 1.98 -15.08
CA ILE A 63 15.00 1.07 -15.69
C ILE A 63 16.28 1.03 -14.88
N TYR A 64 16.78 2.20 -14.47
CA TYR A 64 17.96 2.33 -13.63
C TYR A 64 17.76 1.68 -12.26
N PHE A 65 16.58 1.80 -11.67
CA PHE A 65 16.23 1.11 -10.42
C PHE A 65 16.39 -0.42 -10.55
N MET A 66 15.86 -1.04 -11.61
CA MET A 66 16.03 -2.49 -11.83
C MET A 66 17.50 -2.89 -11.99
N ARG A 67 18.32 -2.02 -12.60
CA ARG A 67 19.75 -2.26 -12.81
C ARG A 67 20.57 -2.14 -11.53
N LYS A 68 20.21 -1.21 -10.64
CA LYS A 68 20.97 -0.93 -9.42
C LYS A 68 20.50 -1.65 -8.19
N THR A 69 19.27 -2.18 -8.18
CA THR A 69 18.79 -2.95 -7.05
C THR A 69 19.64 -4.21 -6.89
N SER A 70 20.21 -4.39 -5.71
CA SER A 70 21.03 -5.54 -5.35
C SER A 70 20.30 -6.38 -4.32
N PHE A 71 20.37 -7.69 -4.46
CA PHE A 71 19.77 -8.65 -3.54
C PHE A 71 20.84 -9.41 -2.77
N GLU A 72 20.46 -9.94 -1.61
CA GLU A 72 21.24 -10.96 -0.93
C GLU A 72 21.50 -12.15 -1.86
N PRO A 73 22.70 -12.77 -1.80
CA PRO A 73 23.06 -13.84 -2.71
C PRO A 73 22.22 -15.11 -2.52
N ASN A 74 21.70 -15.33 -1.31
CA ASN A 74 20.87 -16.48 -0.95
C ASN A 74 19.47 -15.97 -0.62
N MET A 75 18.50 -16.25 -1.50
CA MET A 75 17.10 -15.90 -1.30
C MET A 75 16.29 -17.18 -1.07
N ASP A 76 16.10 -17.54 0.20
CA ASP A 76 15.33 -18.73 0.57
C ASP A 76 13.85 -18.60 0.18
N LYS A 77 13.23 -19.69 -0.27
CA LYS A 77 11.81 -19.68 -0.61
C LYS A 77 10.96 -19.45 0.64
N SER A 78 9.84 -18.74 0.48
CA SER A 78 8.80 -18.71 1.51
C SER A 78 8.18 -20.10 1.69
N GLN A 79 7.63 -20.37 2.88
CA GLN A 79 6.80 -21.55 3.10
C GLN A 79 5.38 -21.35 2.53
N ASP A 80 4.96 -20.10 2.38
CA ASP A 80 3.71 -19.67 1.78
C ASP A 80 3.91 -19.29 0.30
N ASP A 81 2.88 -18.72 -0.34
CA ASP A 81 2.91 -18.39 -1.77
C ASP A 81 3.66 -17.09 -2.13
N LEU A 82 4.16 -16.30 -1.17
CA LEU A 82 4.69 -14.96 -1.46
C LEU A 82 6.00 -14.97 -2.26
N PHE A 83 6.82 -16.00 -2.12
CA PHE A 83 8.13 -16.07 -2.75
C PHE A 83 8.57 -17.49 -3.08
N SER A 84 8.37 -17.91 -4.33
CA SER A 84 8.77 -19.25 -4.77
C SER A 84 10.22 -19.36 -5.26
N GLY A 85 10.92 -18.22 -5.39
CA GLY A 85 12.29 -18.13 -5.89
C GLY A 85 12.44 -18.55 -7.36
N ARG A 86 11.37 -18.50 -8.15
CA ARG A 86 11.39 -18.95 -9.56
C ARG A 86 11.82 -17.86 -10.53
N PHE A 87 11.72 -16.58 -10.13
CA PHE A 87 12.07 -15.46 -11.00
C PHE A 87 13.51 -14.99 -10.74
N ALA A 88 14.09 -14.37 -11.77
CA ALA A 88 15.49 -13.96 -11.76
C ALA A 88 15.78 -12.93 -10.67
N SER A 89 16.94 -13.04 -10.02
CA SER A 89 17.51 -11.98 -9.18
C SER A 89 18.12 -10.85 -10.01
N ASP A 90 18.53 -11.14 -11.25
CA ASP A 90 18.94 -10.12 -12.23
C ASP A 90 17.71 -9.61 -13.00
N TRP A 91 17.05 -8.62 -12.42
CA TRP A 91 15.85 -8.00 -12.97
C TRP A 91 16.12 -7.29 -14.30
N TYR A 92 17.26 -6.63 -14.42
CA TYR A 92 17.59 -5.89 -15.62
C TYR A 92 17.79 -6.81 -16.82
N SER A 93 18.51 -7.94 -16.66
CA SER A 93 18.63 -8.95 -17.71
C SER A 93 17.30 -9.61 -18.02
N TYR A 94 16.51 -9.99 -17.00
CA TYR A 94 15.18 -10.54 -17.20
C TYR A 94 14.30 -9.63 -18.07
N PHE A 95 14.32 -8.33 -17.79
CA PHE A 95 13.53 -7.32 -18.50
C PHE A 95 14.03 -7.10 -19.93
N LYS A 96 15.32 -6.80 -20.13
CA LYS A 96 15.86 -6.45 -21.47
C LYS A 96 15.84 -7.62 -22.46
N ASP A 97 15.91 -8.86 -21.98
CA ASP A 97 15.84 -10.04 -22.84
C ASP A 97 14.43 -10.23 -23.43
N ARG A 98 13.42 -9.68 -22.76
CA ARG A 98 11.99 -9.76 -23.16
C ARG A 98 11.50 -8.49 -23.83
N ILE A 99 11.97 -7.33 -23.37
CA ILE A 99 11.57 -6.01 -23.87
C ILE A 99 12.80 -5.30 -24.43
N ASN A 100 12.78 -4.95 -25.71
CA ASN A 100 13.87 -4.24 -26.38
C ASN A 100 13.44 -2.89 -26.98
N ASP A 101 12.16 -2.55 -26.83
CA ASP A 101 11.57 -1.29 -27.28
C ASP A 101 10.51 -0.84 -26.28
N ILE A 102 10.44 0.46 -26.02
CA ILE A 102 9.49 1.05 -25.07
C ILE A 102 8.92 2.32 -25.66
N VAL A 103 7.59 2.37 -25.72
CA VAL A 103 6.84 3.53 -26.24
C VAL A 103 6.04 4.15 -25.09
N ILE A 104 6.11 5.47 -24.96
CA ILE A 104 5.25 6.20 -24.02
C ILE A 104 3.89 6.44 -24.68
N ASP A 105 2.83 5.92 -24.08
CA ASP A 105 1.46 6.07 -24.56
C ASP A 105 0.68 7.09 -23.72
N THR A 106 0.21 8.15 -24.38
CA THR A 106 -0.60 9.20 -23.78
C THR A 106 -2.10 8.94 -23.86
N SER A 107 -2.51 7.87 -24.56
CA SER A 107 -3.90 7.53 -24.88
C SER A 107 -4.43 6.29 -24.14
N CYS A 108 -3.74 5.87 -23.08
CA CYS A 108 -4.10 4.68 -22.33
C CYS A 108 -5.49 4.75 -21.68
N PRO A 109 -6.22 3.62 -21.60
CA PRO A 109 -7.40 3.52 -20.77
C PRO A 109 -7.08 3.81 -19.29
N LYS A 110 -8.05 4.38 -18.58
CA LYS A 110 -7.90 4.68 -17.14
C LYS A 110 -7.55 3.41 -16.37
N GLY A 111 -6.53 3.50 -15.52
CA GLY A 111 -6.12 2.42 -14.63
C GLY A 111 -5.13 1.43 -15.24
N VAL A 112 -4.76 1.60 -16.52
CA VAL A 112 -3.71 0.81 -17.18
C VAL A 112 -2.37 1.51 -16.97
N GLY A 113 -1.41 0.81 -16.35
CA GLY A 113 -0.06 1.33 -16.11
C GLY A 113 0.89 1.15 -17.29
N ALA A 114 0.81 -0.01 -17.93
CA ALA A 114 1.52 -0.37 -19.15
C ALA A 114 0.81 -1.55 -19.82
N TYR A 115 1.23 -1.91 -21.03
CA TYR A 115 0.78 -3.11 -21.73
C TYR A 115 1.77 -3.54 -22.82
N VAL A 116 1.70 -4.80 -23.25
CA VAL A 116 2.37 -5.30 -24.48
C VAL A 116 1.33 -5.66 -25.55
N ARG A 117 1.69 -5.58 -26.83
CA ARG A 117 0.79 -5.94 -27.94
C ARG A 117 1.29 -7.17 -28.69
N GLY A 118 0.43 -8.18 -28.79
CA GLY A 118 0.67 -9.35 -29.65
C GLY A 118 1.77 -10.27 -29.15
N TRP A 119 1.75 -11.51 -29.65
CA TRP A 119 2.76 -12.51 -29.33
C TRP A 119 4.01 -12.23 -30.17
N GLY A 120 5.14 -12.00 -29.52
CA GLY A 120 6.45 -11.81 -30.16
C GLY A 120 6.87 -10.37 -30.46
N SER A 121 6.02 -9.36 -30.23
CA SER A 121 6.52 -7.98 -30.19
C SER A 121 7.19 -7.75 -28.84
N LYS A 122 8.49 -7.43 -28.85
CA LYS A 122 9.27 -7.11 -27.64
C LYS A 122 9.10 -5.63 -27.24
N THR A 123 7.94 -5.06 -27.55
CA THR A 123 7.62 -3.65 -27.34
C THR A 123 6.64 -3.50 -26.17
N MET A 124 7.04 -2.74 -25.16
CA MET A 124 6.18 -2.33 -24.05
C MET A 124 5.65 -0.92 -24.28
N TRP A 125 4.36 -0.70 -24.07
CA TRP A 125 3.72 0.61 -24.10
C TRP A 125 3.46 1.05 -22.67
N VAL A 126 4.10 2.13 -22.24
CA VAL A 126 4.03 2.64 -20.87
C VAL A 126 3.12 3.85 -20.82
N CYS A 127 2.09 3.78 -19.99
CA CYS A 127 1.10 4.84 -19.86
C CYS A 127 1.66 5.99 -19.02
N THR A 128 1.37 7.23 -19.42
CA THR A 128 1.84 8.43 -18.71
C THR A 128 1.48 8.45 -17.23
N MET A 129 0.36 7.84 -16.83
CA MET A 129 -0.01 7.75 -15.42
C MET A 129 1.07 7.09 -14.54
N LEU A 130 1.77 6.07 -15.06
CA LEU A 130 2.86 5.38 -14.37
C LEU A 130 4.15 6.21 -14.31
N LEU A 131 4.26 7.23 -15.16
CA LEU A 131 5.44 8.08 -15.34
C LEU A 131 5.33 9.42 -14.62
N THR A 132 4.58 9.45 -13.52
CA THR A 132 4.42 10.61 -12.63
C THR A 132 5.15 10.37 -11.30
N GLU A 133 5.35 11.42 -10.50
CA GLU A 133 5.93 11.34 -9.14
C GLU A 133 5.13 10.44 -8.17
N GLN A 134 3.92 10.02 -8.55
CA GLN A 134 3.06 9.17 -7.73
C GLN A 134 3.47 7.70 -7.74
N PHE A 135 4.38 7.30 -8.63
CA PHE A 135 4.92 5.96 -8.72
C PHE A 135 6.42 6.05 -8.56
N VAL A 136 6.98 5.37 -7.57
CA VAL A 136 8.43 5.40 -7.35
C VAL A 136 9.11 4.35 -8.23
N GLY A 137 10.45 4.37 -8.32
CA GLY A 137 11.21 3.45 -9.18
C GLY A 137 10.83 1.98 -9.02
N LEU A 138 10.52 1.56 -7.79
CA LEU A 138 10.11 0.18 -7.49
C LEU A 138 8.72 -0.19 -8.03
N ASP A 139 7.76 0.74 -8.04
CA ASP A 139 6.43 0.49 -8.62
C ASP A 139 6.56 0.27 -10.13
N ARG A 140 7.39 1.11 -10.78
CA ARG A 140 7.66 1.01 -12.21
C ARG A 140 8.40 -0.28 -12.52
N ALA A 141 9.40 -0.65 -11.73
CA ALA A 141 10.10 -1.92 -11.86
C ALA A 141 9.15 -3.12 -11.77
N SER A 142 8.24 -3.14 -10.79
CA SER A 142 7.25 -4.22 -10.68
C SER A 142 6.33 -4.31 -11.90
N VAL A 143 5.85 -3.18 -12.42
CA VAL A 143 5.07 -3.17 -13.66
C VAL A 143 5.92 -3.60 -14.86
N PHE A 144 7.18 -3.20 -14.96
CA PHE A 144 8.05 -3.58 -16.08
C PHE A 144 8.36 -5.08 -16.09
N MET A 145 8.64 -5.66 -14.92
CA MET A 145 8.83 -7.11 -14.76
C MET A 145 7.55 -7.88 -15.10
N HIS A 146 6.40 -7.34 -14.70
CA HIS A 146 5.08 -7.87 -15.04
C HIS A 146 4.82 -7.83 -16.54
N GLU A 147 5.02 -6.70 -17.20
CA GLU A 147 4.78 -6.58 -18.65
C GLU A 147 5.74 -7.45 -19.46
N ALA A 148 6.99 -7.57 -19.03
CA ALA A 148 7.94 -8.49 -19.63
C ALA A 148 7.42 -9.94 -19.57
N ARG A 149 6.73 -10.33 -18.49
CA ARG A 149 6.18 -11.69 -18.36
C ARG A 149 5.10 -12.00 -19.39
N HIS A 150 4.34 -11.01 -19.87
CA HIS A 150 3.36 -11.20 -20.94
C HIS A 150 4.00 -11.67 -22.26
N ILE A 151 5.29 -11.36 -22.51
CA ILE A 151 6.03 -11.84 -23.68
C ILE A 151 6.19 -13.37 -23.69
N ASP A 152 6.22 -13.98 -22.50
CA ASP A 152 6.31 -15.43 -22.33
C ASP A 152 4.94 -16.13 -22.49
N GLY A 153 3.87 -15.38 -22.79
CA GLY A 153 2.55 -15.94 -23.08
C GLY A 153 1.65 -16.14 -21.87
N PHE A 154 1.75 -15.27 -20.86
CA PHE A 154 0.97 -15.33 -19.61
C PHE A 154 -0.14 -14.27 -19.56
N PRO A 155 -1.24 -14.40 -20.32
CA PRO A 155 -2.31 -13.40 -20.32
C PRO A 155 -3.09 -13.41 -19.00
N HIS A 156 -3.71 -12.28 -18.70
CA HIS A 156 -4.66 -12.18 -17.60
C HIS A 156 -6.05 -12.75 -17.92
N THR A 157 -6.76 -13.09 -16.87
CA THR A 157 -8.17 -13.46 -16.88
C THR A 157 -9.04 -12.39 -16.18
N THR A 158 -10.35 -12.60 -16.20
CA THR A 158 -11.29 -11.79 -15.42
C THR A 158 -11.29 -12.26 -13.98
N CYS A 159 -11.17 -11.33 -13.04
CA CYS A 159 -11.29 -11.63 -11.62
C CYS A 159 -12.72 -12.07 -11.28
N GLN A 160 -12.86 -13.22 -10.62
CA GLN A 160 -14.16 -13.79 -10.26
C GLN A 160 -14.61 -13.37 -8.85
N SER A 161 -13.67 -13.06 -7.97
CA SER A 161 -13.88 -12.77 -6.55
C SER A 161 -12.94 -11.66 -6.07
N GLY A 162 -13.07 -11.30 -4.79
CA GLY A 162 -12.18 -10.34 -4.13
C GLY A 162 -12.35 -8.89 -4.57
N ALA A 163 -11.41 -8.05 -4.13
CA ALA A 163 -11.45 -6.61 -4.37
C ALA A 163 -11.44 -6.21 -5.86
N ARG A 164 -11.00 -7.10 -6.77
CA ARG A 164 -10.99 -6.86 -8.22
C ARG A 164 -12.11 -7.57 -8.98
N SER A 165 -13.05 -8.22 -8.29
CA SER A 165 -14.13 -8.99 -8.93
C SER A 165 -14.82 -8.20 -10.06
N GLY A 166 -14.99 -8.86 -11.22
CA GLY A 166 -15.60 -8.29 -12.41
C GLY A 166 -14.67 -7.46 -13.31
N ILE A 167 -13.43 -7.18 -12.89
CA ILE A 167 -12.46 -6.47 -13.73
C ILE A 167 -11.82 -7.46 -14.71
N ARG A 168 -12.04 -7.24 -16.01
CA ARG A 168 -11.44 -8.04 -17.08
C ARG A 168 -9.94 -7.77 -17.18
N GLY A 169 -9.14 -8.83 -17.22
CA GLY A 169 -7.69 -8.74 -17.43
C GLY A 169 -6.92 -8.23 -16.21
N ALA A 170 -7.45 -8.40 -14.99
CA ALA A 170 -6.86 -7.87 -13.76
C ALA A 170 -6.48 -8.95 -12.74
N CYS A 171 -6.58 -10.22 -13.12
CA CYS A 171 -6.17 -11.36 -12.32
C CYS A 171 -5.42 -12.40 -13.15
N ASP A 172 -4.53 -13.13 -12.48
CA ASP A 172 -4.08 -14.44 -12.92
C ASP A 172 -4.97 -15.53 -12.30
N ARG A 173 -4.82 -16.78 -12.76
CA ARG A 173 -5.61 -17.89 -12.23
C ARG A 173 -5.13 -18.26 -10.82
N ARG A 174 -3.88 -18.68 -10.68
CA ARG A 174 -3.20 -18.96 -9.39
C ARG A 174 -1.82 -18.35 -9.38
N ILE A 175 -1.32 -18.01 -8.19
CA ILE A 175 0.07 -17.54 -8.03
C ILE A 175 1.10 -18.60 -8.41
N SER A 176 0.81 -19.87 -8.10
CA SER A 176 1.64 -21.02 -8.47
C SER A 176 1.76 -21.27 -9.97
N ASP A 177 0.90 -20.67 -10.80
CA ASP A 177 1.00 -20.74 -12.27
C ASP A 177 2.16 -19.87 -12.81
N GLY A 178 2.70 -18.95 -12.00
CA GLY A 178 3.82 -18.09 -12.40
C GLY A 178 3.46 -17.06 -13.48
N GLY A 179 2.22 -16.56 -13.47
CA GLY A 179 1.75 -15.50 -14.36
C GLY A 179 2.35 -14.12 -14.06
N SER A 180 1.89 -13.10 -14.78
CA SER A 180 2.45 -11.74 -14.68
C SER A 180 2.22 -11.10 -13.30
N TYR A 181 1.09 -11.36 -12.63
CA TYR A 181 0.90 -10.93 -11.24
C TYR A 181 1.70 -11.75 -10.24
N ALA A 182 2.00 -13.03 -10.53
CA ALA A 182 2.94 -13.80 -9.69
C ALA A 182 4.34 -13.17 -9.73
N VAL A 183 4.78 -12.68 -10.90
CA VAL A 183 6.03 -11.90 -11.03
C VAL A 183 5.96 -10.61 -10.19
N SER A 184 4.85 -9.88 -10.23
CA SER A 184 4.68 -8.67 -9.39
C SER A 184 4.80 -8.99 -7.91
N VAL A 185 4.13 -10.04 -7.41
CA VAL A 185 4.20 -10.46 -6.00
C VAL A 185 5.64 -10.78 -5.62
N GLU A 186 6.33 -11.62 -6.40
CA GLU A 186 7.73 -11.97 -6.10
C GLU A 186 8.68 -10.78 -6.20
N THR A 187 8.46 -9.85 -7.13
CA THR A 187 9.27 -8.63 -7.25
C THR A 187 9.19 -7.81 -5.97
N TYR A 188 7.98 -7.59 -5.46
CA TYR A 188 7.79 -6.89 -4.19
C TYR A 188 8.30 -7.69 -2.99
N ALA A 189 8.13 -9.01 -2.98
CA ALA A 189 8.63 -9.88 -1.92
C ALA A 189 10.17 -9.87 -1.85
N GLN A 190 10.84 -9.90 -3.00
CA GLN A 190 12.29 -9.79 -3.11
C GLN A 190 12.80 -8.43 -2.58
N LEU A 191 12.14 -7.32 -2.90
CA LEU A 191 12.51 -6.01 -2.36
C LEU A 191 12.36 -5.96 -0.85
N ALA A 192 11.19 -6.39 -0.37
CA ALA A 192 10.87 -6.32 1.05
C ALA A 192 11.89 -7.10 1.90
N ARG A 193 12.25 -8.30 1.46
CA ARG A 193 13.11 -9.19 2.24
C ARG A 193 14.59 -9.06 1.90
N TYR A 194 14.95 -9.17 0.62
CA TYR A 194 16.33 -9.45 0.20
C TYR A 194 17.08 -8.26 -0.39
N ALA A 195 16.42 -7.15 -0.73
CA ALA A 195 17.14 -6.02 -1.29
C ALA A 195 18.09 -5.39 -0.25
N THR A 196 19.36 -5.17 -0.60
CA THR A 196 20.39 -4.71 0.35
C THR A 196 20.63 -3.20 0.31
N ASN A 197 20.18 -2.53 -0.75
CA ASN A 197 20.45 -1.12 -1.02
C ASN A 197 19.19 -0.31 -1.29
N ILE A 198 18.11 -0.56 -0.55
CA ILE A 198 16.90 0.25 -0.61
C ILE A 198 16.50 0.74 0.78
N HIS A 199 15.84 1.91 0.82
CA HIS A 199 15.39 2.52 2.07
C HIS A 199 14.41 1.60 2.82
N PRO A 200 14.48 1.48 4.16
CA PRO A 200 13.59 0.62 4.94
C PRO A 200 12.09 0.89 4.69
N ALA A 201 11.67 2.16 4.59
CA ALA A 201 10.29 2.50 4.25
C ALA A 201 9.83 1.92 2.90
N LEU A 202 10.73 1.80 1.92
CA LEU A 202 10.43 1.16 0.63
C LEU A 202 10.33 -0.37 0.77
N LYS A 203 11.07 -0.98 1.71
CA LYS A 203 10.90 -2.40 2.06
C LYS A 203 9.53 -2.64 2.69
N ALA A 204 9.13 -1.81 3.65
CA ALA A 204 7.82 -1.89 4.29
C ALA A 204 6.68 -1.69 3.27
N TYR A 205 6.81 -0.70 2.38
CA TYR A 205 5.88 -0.51 1.26
C TYR A 205 5.83 -1.72 0.32
N SER A 206 6.97 -2.33 0.02
CA SER A 206 7.06 -3.51 -0.83
C SER A 206 6.41 -4.72 -0.17
N LYS A 207 6.60 -4.92 1.14
CA LYS A 207 5.93 -5.96 1.94
C LYS A 207 4.42 -5.83 1.80
N SER A 208 3.88 -4.63 2.08
CA SER A 208 2.45 -4.38 1.92
C SER A 208 2.00 -4.66 0.49
N SER A 209 2.74 -4.18 -0.52
CA SER A 209 2.37 -4.33 -1.93
C SER A 209 2.35 -5.79 -2.38
N ALA A 210 3.33 -6.61 -1.97
CA ALA A 210 3.37 -8.04 -2.27
C ALA A 210 2.07 -8.73 -1.81
N VAL A 211 1.67 -8.47 -0.57
CA VAL A 211 0.46 -9.05 0.01
C VAL A 211 -0.80 -8.49 -0.67
N VAL A 212 -0.87 -7.20 -0.98
CA VAL A 212 -2.02 -6.64 -1.73
C VAL A 212 -2.19 -7.35 -3.07
N TYR A 213 -1.13 -7.57 -3.83
CA TYR A 213 -1.24 -8.30 -5.09
C TYR A 213 -1.59 -9.78 -4.88
N ALA A 214 -1.04 -10.42 -3.85
CA ALA A 214 -1.39 -11.81 -3.49
C ALA A 214 -2.88 -11.96 -3.14
N ASP A 215 -3.46 -10.98 -2.43
CA ASP A 215 -4.86 -10.99 -2.01
C ASP A 215 -5.84 -10.64 -3.15
N GLU A 216 -5.43 -9.76 -4.08
CA GLU A 216 -6.36 -9.11 -5.00
C GLU A 216 -6.24 -9.54 -6.46
N ALA A 217 -5.11 -10.12 -6.87
CA ALA A 217 -4.78 -10.33 -8.28
C ALA A 217 -4.87 -11.79 -8.74
N PHE A 218 -5.52 -12.66 -7.97
CA PHE A 218 -5.67 -14.08 -8.30
C PHE A 218 -7.12 -14.55 -8.14
N VAL A 219 -7.56 -15.43 -9.05
CA VAL A 219 -8.90 -16.04 -8.99
C VAL A 219 -9.00 -17.01 -7.81
N TYR A 220 -7.96 -17.81 -7.60
CA TYR A 220 -7.82 -18.59 -6.37
C TYR A 220 -6.92 -17.82 -5.41
N PRO A 221 -7.38 -17.56 -4.17
CA PRO A 221 -6.58 -16.82 -3.19
C PRO A 221 -5.21 -17.46 -2.96
N ALA A 222 -4.19 -16.63 -2.83
CA ALA A 222 -2.87 -17.08 -2.40
C ALA A 222 -2.90 -17.50 -0.92
N GLU A 223 -2.15 -18.54 -0.59
CA GLU A 223 -1.90 -18.92 0.80
C GLU A 223 -0.76 -18.04 1.33
N VAL A 224 -1.04 -17.23 2.36
CA VAL A 224 -0.06 -16.33 2.97
C VAL A 224 -0.13 -16.51 4.47
N ASP A 225 1.01 -16.82 5.08
CA ASP A 225 1.07 -16.97 6.53
C ASP A 225 1.07 -15.58 7.19
N ARG A 226 -0.02 -15.28 7.89
CA ARG A 226 -0.26 -13.98 8.49
C ARG A 226 -0.82 -14.13 9.89
N SER A 227 -0.40 -13.23 10.77
CA SER A 227 -1.01 -13.04 12.08
C SER A 227 -1.73 -11.70 12.10
N ARG A 228 -2.93 -11.64 12.68
CA ARG A 228 -3.66 -10.39 12.80
C ARG A 228 -3.64 -9.87 14.22
N GLN A 229 -3.57 -8.56 14.34
CA GLN A 229 -3.54 -7.85 15.61
C GLN A 229 -4.08 -6.43 15.42
N TYR A 230 -4.13 -5.68 16.51
CA TYR A 230 -4.48 -4.27 16.46
C TYR A 230 -3.23 -3.41 16.54
N VAL A 231 -3.23 -2.27 15.85
CA VAL A 231 -2.32 -1.17 16.12
C VAL A 231 -3.06 -0.10 16.93
N LEU A 232 -2.40 0.38 17.98
CA LEU A 232 -2.84 1.48 18.82
C LEU A 232 -1.88 2.66 18.62
N LEU A 233 -2.43 3.84 18.32
CA LEU A 233 -1.69 5.09 18.38
C LEU A 233 -1.97 5.75 19.73
N SER A 234 -0.94 6.04 20.52
CA SER A 234 -1.09 6.77 21.78
C SER A 234 -1.12 8.29 21.58
N LYS A 235 -1.57 9.02 22.60
CA LYS A 235 -1.49 10.49 22.68
C LYS A 235 -0.04 11.01 22.73
N SER A 236 0.91 10.16 23.14
CA SER A 236 2.35 10.43 23.05
C SER A 236 2.95 10.14 21.67
N LYS A 237 2.11 9.78 20.68
CA LYS A 237 2.49 9.44 19.30
C LYS A 237 3.27 8.12 19.16
N ASP A 238 3.23 7.26 20.18
CA ASP A 238 3.79 5.93 20.11
C ASP A 238 2.81 4.96 19.46
N LEU A 239 3.32 4.07 18.61
CA LEU A 239 2.56 2.97 18.02
C LEU A 239 2.81 1.68 18.81
N TYR A 240 1.73 0.97 19.13
CA TYR A 240 1.78 -0.31 19.80
C TYR A 240 0.99 -1.37 19.04
N ALA A 241 1.52 -2.59 18.96
CA ALA A 241 0.74 -3.77 18.61
C ALA A 241 0.05 -4.32 19.86
N LEU A 242 -1.22 -4.70 19.72
CA LEU A 242 -2.01 -5.41 20.71
C LEU A 242 -2.47 -6.75 20.11
N ASN A 243 -1.91 -7.84 20.62
CA ASN A 243 -2.29 -9.20 20.25
C ASN A 243 -3.32 -9.75 21.25
N MET A 244 -4.50 -10.12 20.75
CA MET A 244 -5.59 -10.59 21.60
C MET A 244 -5.37 -11.96 22.24
N ASN A 245 -4.48 -12.80 21.67
CA ASN A 245 -4.13 -14.09 22.26
C ASN A 245 -3.29 -13.92 23.54
N MET A 246 -2.53 -12.83 23.64
CA MET A 246 -1.69 -12.49 24.79
C MET A 246 -2.32 -11.39 25.65
N ARG A 247 -3.67 -11.34 25.71
CA ARG A 247 -4.54 -10.35 26.38
C ARG A 247 -3.77 -9.37 27.27
N SER A 248 -3.73 -8.10 26.84
CA SER A 248 -3.08 -6.96 27.49
C SER A 248 -1.57 -6.78 27.29
N SER A 249 -0.89 -7.67 26.55
CA SER A 249 0.50 -7.41 26.15
C SER A 249 0.55 -6.39 25.00
N LEU A 250 1.22 -5.27 25.26
CA LEU A 250 1.51 -4.24 24.25
C LEU A 250 2.97 -4.33 23.83
N GLN A 251 3.19 -4.46 22.54
CA GLN A 251 4.53 -4.35 21.95
C GLN A 251 4.66 -2.97 21.30
N LYS A 252 5.62 -2.18 21.76
CA LYS A 252 5.95 -0.91 21.09
C LYS A 252 6.54 -1.21 19.71
N LEU A 253 6.00 -0.59 18.67
CA LEU A 253 6.43 -0.73 17.28
C LEU A 253 7.31 0.45 16.87
N GLY A 254 6.80 1.67 17.06
CA GLY A 254 7.44 2.87 16.55
C GLY A 254 6.76 4.14 17.04
N GLN A 255 6.96 5.23 16.33
CA GLN A 255 6.39 6.54 16.59
C GLN A 255 5.95 7.20 15.29
N VAL A 256 4.96 8.09 15.38
CA VAL A 256 4.52 8.95 14.27
C VAL A 256 4.83 10.41 14.59
N GLU A 257 4.95 11.24 13.56
CA GLU A 257 5.19 12.67 13.75
C GLU A 257 3.94 13.42 14.26
N ASP A 258 2.76 12.90 13.94
CA ASP A 258 1.47 13.57 14.16
C ASP A 258 0.43 12.66 14.80
N LEU A 259 -0.46 13.26 15.60
CA LEU A 259 -1.71 12.61 15.98
C LEU A 259 -2.71 12.71 14.84
N GLY A 260 -3.59 11.73 14.74
CA GLY A 260 -4.60 11.69 13.70
C GLY A 260 -5.28 10.34 13.59
N HIS A 261 -6.02 10.18 12.50
CA HIS A 261 -6.72 8.95 12.18
C HIS A 261 -5.92 8.07 11.22
N ILE A 262 -5.63 6.84 11.64
CA ILE A 262 -5.06 5.77 10.82
C ILE A 262 -6.19 5.12 10.02
N VAL A 263 -6.15 5.30 8.71
CA VAL A 263 -7.06 4.65 7.75
C VAL A 263 -6.32 3.54 7.03
N MET A 264 -6.96 2.37 6.97
CA MET A 264 -6.47 1.23 6.20
C MET A 264 -6.66 1.47 4.69
N ARG A 265 -5.59 1.27 3.94
CA ARG A 265 -5.60 1.09 2.49
C ARG A 265 -4.95 -0.25 2.19
N SER A 266 -5.74 -1.32 2.33
CA SER A 266 -5.23 -2.68 2.22
C SER A 266 -4.20 -2.96 3.32
N GLN A 267 -2.98 -3.36 2.97
CA GLN A 267 -1.88 -3.59 3.91
C GLN A 267 -1.03 -2.33 4.17
N GLN A 268 -1.45 -1.18 3.64
CA GLN A 268 -0.81 0.11 3.90
C GLN A 268 -1.67 0.92 4.86
N MET A 269 -1.03 1.71 5.70
CA MET A 269 -1.70 2.62 6.62
C MET A 269 -1.44 4.06 6.20
N ILE A 270 -2.49 4.86 6.22
CA ILE A 270 -2.43 6.29 5.92
C ILE A 270 -2.88 7.03 7.17
N LEU A 271 -2.03 7.92 7.68
CA LEU A 271 -2.40 8.83 8.76
C LEU A 271 -3.04 10.09 8.16
N PHE A 272 -4.23 10.42 8.63
CA PHE A 272 -4.92 11.68 8.39
C PHE A 272 -4.75 12.56 9.63
N PRO A 273 -3.86 13.58 9.61
CA PRO A 273 -3.55 14.35 10.81
C PRO A 273 -4.76 15.08 11.41
N ASP A 274 -4.75 15.23 12.74
CA ASP A 274 -5.70 16.09 13.43
C ASP A 274 -5.54 17.55 13.02
N ASP A 275 -4.29 18.00 12.85
CA ASP A 275 -3.96 19.29 12.26
C ASP A 275 -4.33 19.33 10.78
N LYS A 276 -5.42 20.03 10.45
CA LYS A 276 -5.94 20.13 9.08
C LYS A 276 -5.06 20.96 8.15
N ALA A 277 -4.05 21.66 8.66
CA ALA A 277 -3.01 22.26 7.83
C ALA A 277 -2.12 21.19 7.16
N LYS A 278 -1.98 20.03 7.81
CA LYS A 278 -1.12 18.93 7.35
C LYS A 278 -1.80 18.00 6.37
N LYS A 279 -0.97 17.34 5.57
CA LYS A 279 -1.36 16.39 4.53
C LYS A 279 -1.40 14.97 5.10
N ALA A 280 -2.32 14.16 4.59
CA ALA A 280 -2.34 12.73 4.81
C ALA A 280 -1.11 12.08 4.16
N HIS A 281 -0.49 11.14 4.88
CA HIS A 281 0.75 10.49 4.46
C HIS A 281 0.76 9.02 4.92
N TYR A 282 1.58 8.20 4.26
CA TYR A 282 1.78 6.82 4.71
C TYR A 282 2.56 6.80 6.01
N ILE A 283 2.22 5.87 6.89
CA ILE A 283 3.00 5.60 8.10
C ILE A 283 3.61 4.20 8.04
N SER A 284 4.82 4.09 8.57
CA SER A 284 5.54 2.82 8.72
C SER A 284 5.59 2.47 10.21
N LEU A 285 5.23 1.24 10.56
CA LEU A 285 4.93 0.88 11.95
C LEU A 285 6.18 0.77 12.83
N ASN A 286 7.34 0.44 12.27
CA ASN A 286 8.58 0.15 12.98
C ASN A 286 9.65 1.22 12.75
N ASN A 287 9.26 2.49 12.62
CA ASN A 287 10.15 3.61 12.32
C ASN A 287 10.97 3.41 11.04
N GLU A 288 10.42 2.76 10.02
CA GLU A 288 11.14 2.53 8.76
C GLU A 288 11.38 3.83 7.95
N GLY A 289 10.84 4.96 8.43
CA GLY A 289 10.89 6.28 7.83
C GLY A 289 9.73 6.54 6.86
N GLU A 290 9.86 7.61 6.09
CA GLU A 290 8.85 8.03 5.10
C GLU A 290 9.17 7.50 3.71
N ILE A 291 8.12 7.35 2.90
CA ILE A 291 8.26 7.14 1.46
C ILE A 291 7.90 8.43 0.71
N PRO A 292 8.62 8.80 -0.36
CA PRO A 292 8.30 9.98 -1.18
C PRO A 292 6.92 9.92 -1.86
N GLN A 293 6.32 8.72 -1.93
CA GLN A 293 5.06 8.50 -2.61
C GLN A 293 3.90 9.15 -1.85
N LYS A 294 3.09 9.92 -2.58
CA LYS A 294 1.84 10.50 -2.05
C LYS A 294 0.71 9.47 -2.12
N PRO A 295 -0.10 9.30 -1.07
CA PRO A 295 -1.26 8.43 -1.13
C PRO A 295 -2.30 8.99 -2.12
N ARG A 296 -2.97 8.10 -2.87
CA ARG A 296 -3.92 8.45 -3.95
C ARG A 296 -5.38 8.32 -3.52
N ARG A 297 -6.31 8.65 -4.43
CA ARG A 297 -7.77 8.59 -4.26
C ARG A 297 -8.21 9.49 -3.10
N ALA A 298 -8.99 8.98 -2.14
CA ALA A 298 -9.53 9.77 -1.04
C ALA A 298 -8.45 10.56 -0.26
N ALA A 299 -7.25 9.99 -0.09
CA ALA A 299 -6.13 10.69 0.53
C ALA A 299 -5.53 11.79 -0.38
N GLY A 300 -5.53 11.57 -1.69
CA GLY A 300 -5.16 12.57 -2.69
C GLY A 300 -6.13 13.75 -2.68
N ASP A 301 -7.44 13.47 -2.76
CA ASP A 301 -8.49 14.49 -2.67
C ASP A 301 -8.36 15.34 -1.38
N TYR A 302 -8.04 14.69 -0.26
CA TYR A 302 -7.76 15.38 1.01
C TYR A 302 -6.52 16.28 0.91
N ASN A 303 -5.44 15.77 0.31
CA ASN A 303 -4.19 16.51 0.15
C ASN A 303 -4.29 17.70 -0.80
N ASP A 304 -5.15 17.60 -1.81
CA ASP A 304 -5.43 18.65 -2.79
C ASP A 304 -6.41 19.70 -2.26
N SER A 305 -7.17 19.36 -1.21
CA SER A 305 -8.05 20.29 -0.51
C SER A 305 -7.28 21.25 0.40
N ASN A 306 -7.83 22.44 0.62
CA ASN A 306 -7.31 23.40 1.61
C ASN A 306 -7.69 23.00 3.06
N PRO A 307 -7.08 23.61 4.09
CA PRO A 307 -7.36 23.25 5.48
C PRO A 307 -8.83 23.35 5.89
N GLN A 308 -9.57 24.34 5.38
CA GLN A 308 -11.00 24.52 5.67
C GLN A 308 -11.83 23.39 5.09
N GLN A 309 -11.54 22.97 3.86
CA GLN A 309 -12.19 21.83 3.20
C GLN A 309 -11.86 20.51 3.91
N ARG A 310 -10.61 20.33 4.33
CA ARG A 310 -10.17 19.16 5.11
C ARG A 310 -10.90 19.06 6.45
N ALA A 311 -11.19 20.18 7.10
CA ALA A 311 -11.94 20.21 8.36
C ALA A 311 -13.41 19.76 8.22
N LEU A 312 -13.98 19.79 7.00
CA LEU A 312 -15.34 19.32 6.74
C LEU A 312 -15.42 17.79 6.67
N LEU A 313 -14.31 17.11 6.35
CA LEU A 313 -14.25 15.66 6.28
C LEU A 313 -14.30 15.07 7.70
N LYS A 314 -15.36 14.29 7.98
CA LYS A 314 -15.54 13.61 9.26
C LYS A 314 -14.79 12.29 9.31
N ASP A 315 -14.97 11.48 8.27
CA ASP A 315 -14.26 10.22 8.10
C ASP A 315 -14.33 9.74 6.64
N LEU A 316 -13.61 8.68 6.31
CA LEU A 316 -13.60 8.09 4.99
C LEU A 316 -13.39 6.56 5.02
N HIS A 317 -13.88 5.91 3.97
CA HIS A 317 -13.66 4.51 3.70
C HIS A 317 -12.94 4.33 2.35
N ILE A 318 -11.92 3.47 2.33
CA ILE A 318 -11.17 3.11 1.12
C ILE A 318 -11.37 1.61 0.85
N GLY A 319 -12.21 1.28 -0.12
CA GLY A 319 -12.41 -0.09 -0.60
C GLY A 319 -11.51 -0.46 -1.78
N GLY A 320 -11.73 -1.64 -2.36
CA GLY A 320 -11.09 -2.09 -3.60
C GLY A 320 -11.51 -1.24 -4.80
N GLN A 321 -12.80 -1.31 -5.10
CA GLN A 321 -13.44 -0.69 -6.26
C GLN A 321 -14.29 0.54 -5.95
N TRP A 322 -14.42 0.92 -4.68
CA TRP A 322 -15.21 2.07 -4.26
C TRP A 322 -14.57 2.80 -3.08
N SER A 323 -15.07 4.00 -2.79
CA SER A 323 -14.68 4.78 -1.61
C SER A 323 -15.83 5.67 -1.17
N ALA A 324 -15.86 6.01 0.11
CA ALA A 324 -16.83 6.94 0.69
C ALA A 324 -16.12 8.02 1.52
N LYS A 325 -16.62 9.26 1.46
CA LYS A 325 -16.17 10.39 2.27
C LYS A 325 -17.38 10.95 3.00
N ALA A 326 -17.36 10.95 4.33
CA ALA A 326 -18.44 11.42 5.16
C ALA A 326 -18.25 12.89 5.52
N TYR A 327 -19.28 13.70 5.28
CA TYR A 327 -19.35 15.12 5.59
C TYR A 327 -20.61 15.40 6.41
N GLU A 328 -20.76 16.59 6.97
CA GLU A 328 -22.02 16.96 7.65
C GLU A 328 -23.22 16.85 6.68
N GLY A 329 -24.22 16.06 7.07
CA GLY A 329 -25.47 15.85 6.32
C GLY A 329 -25.39 14.98 5.06
N LYS A 330 -24.20 14.52 4.63
CA LYS A 330 -24.04 13.73 3.40
C LYS A 330 -22.84 12.78 3.40
N VAL A 331 -22.89 11.80 2.50
CA VAL A 331 -21.74 10.96 2.13
C VAL A 331 -21.51 11.06 0.63
N THR A 332 -20.29 11.40 0.24
CA THR A 332 -19.84 11.41 -1.16
C THR A 332 -19.19 10.06 -1.48
N MET A 333 -19.68 9.36 -2.50
CA MET A 333 -19.21 8.02 -2.88
C MET A 333 -18.76 7.95 -4.33
N THR A 334 -17.72 7.16 -4.58
CA THR A 334 -17.27 6.76 -5.92
C THR A 334 -17.51 5.26 -6.06
N CYS A 335 -18.45 4.88 -6.94
CA CYS A 335 -18.91 3.48 -7.05
C CYS A 335 -18.51 2.77 -8.36
N ASP A 336 -17.94 3.48 -9.34
CA ASP A 336 -17.37 2.87 -10.55
C ASP A 336 -15.87 3.14 -10.59
N PRO A 337 -15.02 2.11 -10.41
CA PRO A 337 -13.56 2.28 -10.40
C PRO A 337 -12.98 2.77 -11.74
N ARG A 338 -13.77 2.70 -12.82
CA ARG A 338 -13.38 3.12 -14.17
C ARG A 338 -13.61 4.60 -14.44
N THR A 339 -14.27 5.32 -13.53
CA THR A 339 -14.58 6.75 -13.67
C THR A 339 -14.14 7.52 -12.44
N GLU A 340 -14.08 8.86 -12.52
CA GLU A 340 -13.92 9.72 -11.33
C GLU A 340 -15.26 10.24 -10.82
N ALA A 341 -16.37 9.76 -11.40
CA ALA A 341 -17.69 10.20 -11.03
C ALA A 341 -17.96 9.81 -9.56
N SER A 342 -18.31 10.84 -8.79
CA SER A 342 -18.77 10.69 -7.42
C SER A 342 -20.21 11.17 -7.31
N SER A 343 -20.87 10.78 -6.24
CA SER A 343 -22.27 11.11 -6.00
C SER A 343 -22.49 11.34 -4.52
N ASP A 344 -23.23 12.39 -4.20
CA ASP A 344 -23.61 12.72 -2.83
C ASP A 344 -24.93 12.03 -2.48
N VAL A 345 -24.97 11.38 -1.32
CA VAL A 345 -26.18 10.81 -0.74
C VAL A 345 -26.41 11.45 0.63
N SER A 346 -27.60 12.02 0.83
CA SER A 346 -27.97 12.63 2.11
C SER A 346 -28.16 11.57 3.20
N ILE A 347 -27.86 11.92 4.44
CA ILE A 347 -28.05 11.05 5.61
C ILE A 347 -29.21 11.50 6.52
N SER A 348 -30.25 12.10 5.93
CA SER A 348 -31.48 12.49 6.63
C SER A 348 -31.25 13.44 7.82
N GLY A 349 -30.28 14.34 7.71
CA GLY A 349 -29.99 15.34 8.75
C GLY A 349 -29.15 14.85 9.92
N GLU A 350 -28.70 13.60 9.92
CA GLU A 350 -27.74 13.10 10.90
C GLU A 350 -26.34 13.71 10.68
N ARG A 351 -25.47 13.54 11.67
CA ARG A 351 -24.07 13.97 11.63
C ARG A 351 -23.12 12.78 11.70
N PRO A 352 -22.34 12.48 10.64
CA PRO A 352 -21.39 11.37 10.67
C PRO A 352 -20.31 11.57 11.72
N THR A 353 -19.90 10.47 12.34
CA THR A 353 -18.76 10.45 13.24
C THR A 353 -17.63 9.62 12.66
N THR A 354 -17.85 8.33 12.41
CA THR A 354 -16.79 7.43 11.95
C THR A 354 -17.30 6.19 11.22
N PHE A 355 -16.53 5.69 10.26
CA PHE A 355 -16.71 4.36 9.71
C PHE A 355 -16.24 3.30 10.71
N VAL A 356 -17.05 2.26 10.87
CA VAL A 356 -16.82 1.15 11.82
C VAL A 356 -16.92 -0.19 11.11
N TYR A 357 -16.20 -1.18 11.63
CA TYR A 357 -16.00 -2.48 10.99
C TYR A 357 -16.21 -3.64 11.99
N PRO A 358 -17.42 -3.80 12.56
CA PRO A 358 -17.74 -4.90 13.48
C PRO A 358 -17.65 -6.28 12.84
N ASN A 359 -17.66 -6.35 11.51
CA ASN A 359 -17.49 -7.58 10.74
C ASN A 359 -16.07 -7.76 10.19
N GLY A 360 -15.18 -6.79 10.46
CA GLY A 360 -13.81 -6.75 9.93
C GLY A 360 -13.72 -5.82 8.72
N TYR A 361 -12.56 -5.21 8.53
CA TYR A 361 -12.28 -4.43 7.32
C TYR A 361 -11.90 -5.38 6.18
N ASN A 362 -12.64 -5.31 5.07
CA ASN A 362 -12.36 -6.08 3.87
C ASN A 362 -12.59 -5.23 2.62
N ARG A 363 -11.56 -5.10 1.77
CA ARG A 363 -11.63 -4.28 0.55
C ARG A 363 -12.56 -4.85 -0.53
N ALA A 364 -12.89 -6.13 -0.45
CA ALA A 364 -13.84 -6.78 -1.35
C ALA A 364 -15.29 -6.44 -1.01
N ASP A 365 -15.57 -5.96 0.20
CA ASP A 365 -16.91 -5.60 0.60
C ASP A 365 -17.33 -4.31 -0.12
N PHE A 366 -18.57 -4.30 -0.61
CA PHE A 366 -19.18 -3.14 -1.28
C PHE A 366 -20.03 -2.29 -0.33
N GLU A 367 -19.87 -2.51 0.97
CA GLU A 367 -20.51 -1.73 2.02
C GLU A 367 -19.58 -1.57 3.22
N ALA A 368 -19.78 -0.48 3.96
CA ALA A 368 -19.20 -0.21 5.26
C ALA A 368 -20.27 0.35 6.19
N LEU A 369 -20.04 0.30 7.50
CA LEU A 369 -20.94 0.88 8.48
C LEU A 369 -20.45 2.25 8.90
N LEU A 370 -21.37 3.20 9.03
CA LEU A 370 -21.11 4.58 9.44
C LEU A 370 -21.89 4.86 10.72
N LEU A 371 -21.18 5.19 11.79
CA LEU A 371 -21.76 5.69 13.02
C LEU A 371 -22.06 7.18 12.88
N VAL A 372 -23.16 7.63 13.49
CA VAL A 372 -23.55 9.05 13.56
C VAL A 372 -23.69 9.52 15.01
N GLU A 373 -23.75 10.83 15.23
CA GLU A 373 -23.78 11.45 16.58
C GLU A 373 -24.94 10.95 17.46
N SER A 374 -26.08 10.59 16.86
CA SER A 374 -27.24 10.02 17.57
C SER A 374 -27.01 8.61 18.10
N GLY A 375 -25.93 7.93 17.69
CA GLY A 375 -25.64 6.54 18.00
C GLY A 375 -26.25 5.54 17.01
N ALA A 376 -27.02 6.00 16.03
CA ALA A 376 -27.50 5.15 14.95
C ALA A 376 -26.36 4.70 14.03
N ILE A 377 -26.54 3.53 13.40
CA ILE A 377 -25.61 2.99 12.41
C ILE A 377 -26.28 3.00 11.04
N TYR A 378 -25.53 3.42 10.03
CA TYR A 378 -25.94 3.40 8.63
C TYR A 378 -25.06 2.45 7.84
N LYS A 379 -25.66 1.63 6.97
CA LYS A 379 -24.95 1.00 5.86
C LYS A 379 -24.72 2.05 4.78
N VAL A 380 -23.48 2.15 4.34
CA VAL A 380 -23.03 3.01 3.25
C VAL A 380 -22.35 2.10 2.24
N GLY A 381 -22.76 2.15 0.97
CA GLY A 381 -22.20 1.23 -0.01
C GLY A 381 -22.57 1.53 -1.45
N CYS A 382 -22.17 0.61 -2.32
CA CYS A 382 -22.41 0.68 -3.76
C CYS A 382 -23.14 -0.57 -4.23
N GLN A 383 -24.35 -0.41 -4.77
CA GLN A 383 -25.14 -1.49 -5.37
C GLN A 383 -25.30 -1.23 -6.87
N SER A 384 -24.88 -2.18 -7.72
CA SER A 384 -24.90 -2.00 -9.18
C SER A 384 -24.22 -0.69 -9.63
N LYS A 385 -23.10 -0.34 -8.99
CA LYS A 385 -22.34 0.91 -9.19
C LYS A 385 -23.09 2.20 -8.84
N ARG A 386 -24.20 2.09 -8.11
CA ARG A 386 -24.94 3.24 -7.58
C ARG A 386 -24.75 3.35 -6.07
N PRO A 387 -24.54 4.55 -5.54
CA PRO A 387 -24.39 4.74 -4.12
C PRO A 387 -25.71 4.51 -3.38
N TYR A 388 -25.65 4.01 -2.15
CA TYR A 388 -26.79 3.97 -1.24
C TYR A 388 -26.36 4.25 0.20
N VAL A 389 -27.30 4.77 0.97
CA VAL A 389 -27.20 4.91 2.42
C VAL A 389 -28.52 4.42 3.02
N SER A 390 -28.44 3.51 4.00
CA SER A 390 -29.63 2.96 4.66
C SER A 390 -29.37 2.76 6.15
N LYS A 391 -30.29 3.22 6.99
CA LYS A 391 -30.22 3.01 8.44
C LYS A 391 -30.32 1.52 8.78
N THR A 392 -29.51 1.04 9.73
CA THR A 392 -29.58 -0.34 10.22
C THR A 392 -30.42 -0.43 11.49
N ALA A 393 -30.80 -1.65 11.88
CA ALA A 393 -31.39 -1.93 13.18
C ALA A 393 -30.34 -2.15 14.28
N GLU A 394 -29.05 -2.19 13.92
CA GLU A 394 -27.96 -2.41 14.86
C GLU A 394 -27.81 -1.20 15.78
N GLN A 395 -27.56 -1.48 17.05
CA GLN A 395 -27.28 -0.48 18.07
C GLN A 395 -26.04 -0.91 18.85
N LEU A 396 -25.21 0.06 19.18
CA LEU A 396 -24.10 -0.10 20.11
C LEU A 396 -24.56 0.37 21.48
N ASP A 397 -24.09 -0.26 22.55
CA ASP A 397 -24.43 0.09 23.93
C ASP A 397 -23.81 1.42 24.38
N GLN A 398 -22.81 1.90 23.65
CA GLN A 398 -22.19 3.20 23.85
C GLN A 398 -21.61 3.76 22.55
N LYS A 399 -21.14 5.01 22.62
CA LYS A 399 -20.48 5.67 21.49
C LYS A 399 -19.03 5.24 21.39
N TYR A 400 -18.63 4.88 20.18
CA TYR A 400 -17.25 4.51 19.86
C TYR A 400 -16.65 5.49 18.86
N LYS A 401 -15.41 5.87 19.13
CA LYS A 401 -14.54 6.59 18.19
C LYS A 401 -14.10 5.67 17.06
N ARG A 402 -13.73 4.43 17.37
CA ARG A 402 -13.34 3.39 16.40
C ARG A 402 -13.90 2.05 16.82
N LEU A 403 -14.15 1.19 15.85
CA LEU A 403 -14.58 -0.18 16.11
C LEU A 403 -14.11 -1.08 14.97
N TYR A 404 -13.35 -2.12 15.31
CA TYR A 404 -12.78 -3.06 14.35
C TYR A 404 -12.88 -4.50 14.86
N LYS A 405 -13.08 -5.45 13.94
CA LYS A 405 -12.95 -6.87 14.22
C LYS A 405 -11.63 -7.41 13.68
N VAL A 406 -10.92 -8.14 14.53
CA VAL A 406 -9.70 -8.89 14.20
C VAL A 406 -9.78 -10.26 14.88
N ASP A 407 -9.58 -11.32 14.10
CA ASP A 407 -9.58 -12.72 14.56
C ASP A 407 -10.76 -13.08 15.49
N GLY A 408 -11.96 -12.67 15.07
CA GLY A 408 -13.20 -12.97 15.79
C GLY A 408 -13.52 -12.01 16.94
N VAL A 409 -12.55 -11.24 17.43
CA VAL A 409 -12.72 -10.27 18.51
C VAL A 409 -13.07 -8.91 17.92
N VAL A 410 -14.07 -8.22 18.49
CA VAL A 410 -14.41 -6.85 18.13
C VAL A 410 -13.92 -5.92 19.24
N LEU A 411 -13.04 -4.98 18.90
CA LEU A 411 -12.62 -3.92 19.82
C LEU A 411 -13.21 -2.58 19.43
N GLY A 412 -13.76 -1.88 20.42
CA GLY A 412 -14.17 -0.48 20.34
C GLY A 412 -13.22 0.41 21.13
N LEU A 413 -12.87 1.57 20.56
CA LEU A 413 -12.14 2.66 21.22
C LEU A 413 -13.11 3.81 21.50
N THR A 414 -13.13 4.33 22.72
CA THR A 414 -13.93 5.53 23.07
C THR A 414 -13.13 6.82 22.90
N ASP A 415 -13.79 7.97 22.91
CA ASP A 415 -13.13 9.29 22.89
C ASP A 415 -12.25 9.54 24.13
N ALA A 416 -12.53 8.85 25.24
CA ALA A 416 -11.71 8.91 26.45
C ALA A 416 -10.36 8.17 26.29
N GLY A 417 -10.19 7.37 25.24
CA GLY A 417 -8.99 6.56 25.01
C GLY A 417 -9.04 5.21 25.73
N GLU A 418 -10.24 4.66 25.94
CA GLU A 418 -10.46 3.37 26.59
C GLU A 418 -10.87 2.31 25.56
N LEU A 419 -10.36 1.08 25.73
CA LEU A 419 -10.72 -0.05 24.89
C LEU A 419 -11.83 -0.89 25.53
N PHE A 420 -12.73 -1.38 24.69
CA PHE A 420 -13.77 -2.31 25.06
C PHE A 420 -13.78 -3.49 24.09
N GLU A 421 -13.84 -4.69 24.62
CA GLU A 421 -14.23 -5.88 23.86
C GLU A 421 -15.75 -5.92 23.74
N ILE A 422 -16.27 -6.06 22.52
CA ILE A 422 -17.70 -6.03 22.22
C ILE A 422 -18.18 -7.44 21.87
N GLN A 423 -19.16 -7.93 22.61
CA GLN A 423 -19.79 -9.23 22.41
C GLN A 423 -21.30 -9.05 22.27
N GLY A 424 -21.78 -9.10 21.02
CA GLY A 424 -23.18 -8.79 20.72
C GLY A 424 -23.50 -7.34 21.04
N THR A 425 -24.41 -7.10 21.98
CA THR A 425 -24.83 -5.76 22.43
C THR A 425 -24.19 -5.34 23.75
N GLN A 426 -23.21 -6.09 24.25
CA GLN A 426 -22.55 -5.80 25.53
C GLN A 426 -21.07 -5.53 25.30
N SER A 427 -20.56 -4.57 26.06
CA SER A 427 -19.17 -4.16 25.99
C SER A 427 -18.47 -4.30 27.33
N GLN A 428 -17.32 -4.97 27.33
CA GLN A 428 -16.48 -5.15 28.50
C GLN A 428 -15.21 -4.34 28.34
N LYS A 429 -14.89 -3.48 29.31
CA LYS A 429 -13.65 -2.70 29.30
C LYS A 429 -12.43 -3.65 29.30
N LEU A 430 -11.51 -3.42 28.37
CA LEU A 430 -10.23 -4.11 28.28
C LEU A 430 -9.14 -3.20 28.83
N SER A 431 -8.52 -3.60 29.95
CA SER A 431 -7.43 -2.84 30.54
C SER A 431 -6.09 -3.11 29.87
N THR A 432 -5.36 -2.02 29.64
CA THR A 432 -4.02 -1.97 29.04
C THR A 432 -3.11 -1.04 29.84
N ALA A 433 -1.80 -1.12 29.59
CA ALA A 433 -0.82 -0.24 30.23
C ALA A 433 -0.94 1.25 29.79
N ILE A 434 -1.74 1.55 28.76
CA ILE A 434 -1.92 2.90 28.21
C ILE A 434 -3.39 3.33 28.20
N ASP A 435 -4.21 2.79 29.12
CA ASP A 435 -5.61 3.18 29.28
C ASP A 435 -5.78 4.70 29.42
N GLY A 436 -6.73 5.26 28.69
CA GLY A 436 -6.96 6.71 28.64
C GLY A 436 -5.93 7.48 27.82
N GLN A 437 -4.87 6.82 27.33
CA GLN A 437 -3.84 7.41 26.47
C GLN A 437 -3.95 6.97 25.01
N ILE A 438 -4.89 6.10 24.65
CA ILE A 438 -5.07 5.66 23.27
C ILE A 438 -5.77 6.77 22.49
N HIS A 439 -5.14 7.19 21.39
CA HIS A 439 -5.65 8.18 20.47
C HIS A 439 -6.40 7.54 19.29
N ASP A 440 -5.85 6.49 18.67
CA ASP A 440 -6.52 5.80 17.56
C ASP A 440 -6.28 4.28 17.57
N LEU A 441 -7.13 3.55 16.83
CA LEU A 441 -7.15 2.09 16.72
C LEU A 441 -7.33 1.71 15.25
N ALA A 442 -6.53 0.77 14.75
CA ALA A 442 -6.70 0.15 13.43
C ALA A 442 -6.28 -1.33 13.46
N PRO A 443 -6.76 -2.17 12.52
CA PRO A 443 -6.27 -3.54 12.38
C PRO A 443 -4.89 -3.54 11.69
N MET A 444 -4.07 -4.54 11.95
CA MET A 444 -2.82 -4.77 11.24
C MET A 444 -2.57 -6.26 11.05
N GLU A 445 -1.81 -6.60 10.01
CA GLU A 445 -1.33 -7.97 9.77
C GLU A 445 0.20 -7.99 9.83
N SER A 446 0.76 -9.02 10.46
CA SER A 446 2.18 -9.38 10.33
C SER A 446 2.31 -10.63 9.46
N PHE A 447 3.50 -10.90 8.95
CA PHE A 447 3.69 -11.88 7.88
C PHE A 447 5.01 -12.61 8.12
N GLU A 448 4.95 -13.90 8.40
CA GLU A 448 6.11 -14.67 8.85
C GLU A 448 7.27 -14.59 7.86
N PHE A 449 6.97 -14.61 6.56
CA PHE A 449 7.99 -14.49 5.52
C PHE A 449 8.80 -13.19 5.61
N PHE A 450 8.26 -12.08 6.10
CA PHE A 450 9.00 -10.81 6.15
C PHE A 450 9.62 -10.51 7.52
N ASP A 451 9.26 -11.27 8.55
CA ASP A 451 9.59 -10.95 9.94
C ASP A 451 10.80 -11.77 10.48
N ARG A 452 11.55 -12.43 9.59
CA ARG A 452 12.72 -13.28 9.90
C ARG A 452 14.06 -12.61 9.64
#